data_AF-A0A1Q8LHL0-F1
#
_entry.id   AF-A0A1Q8LHL0-F1
#
_cell.length_a   1.000
_cell.length_b   1.000
_cell.length_c   1.000
_cell.angle_alpha   90.00
_cell.angle_beta   90.00
_cell.angle_gamma   90.00
#
_symmetry.space_group_name_H-M   'P 1'
#
loop_
_entity.id
_entity.type
_entity.pdbx_description
1 polymer ?
#
loop_
_entity_poly.entity_id
_entity_poly.type
_entity_poly.pdbx_seq_one_letter_code
_entity_poly.pdbx_strand_id
1 'polypeptide(L)'
;MNWRVGVLRAGTENTTWTASGAADDWSTVRRRAIDAVHELALREGRRQEYRLEVDDIEVIAWPGLDDDRPGGLDLSGVDDVLPRDRTAAAATW
;
A
#
# COMPACT_ATOMS: atom_id res chain seq x y z
N MET A 1 -13.79 7.36 3.87
CA MET A 1 -12.70 6.40 4.19
C MET A 1 -11.37 7.10 4.00
N ASN A 2 -10.42 6.86 4.89
CA ASN A 2 -9.12 7.54 4.86
C ASN A 2 -8.03 6.56 4.40
N TRP A 3 -6.94 7.11 3.85
CA TRP A 3 -5.73 6.34 3.58
C TRP A 3 -4.49 7.15 3.90
N ARG A 4 -3.39 6.45 4.19
CA ARG A 4 -2.06 7.03 4.27
C ARG A 4 -0.99 6.01 3.90
N VAL A 5 0.11 6.50 3.35
CA VAL A 5 1.28 5.69 2.99
C VAL A 5 2.53 6.28 3.62
N GLY A 6 3.46 5.41 3.98
CA GLY A 6 4.72 5.79 4.55
C GLY A 6 5.81 4.78 4.26
N VAL A 7 7.03 5.17 4.62
CA VAL A 7 8.22 4.35 4.47
C VAL A 7 8.94 4.27 5.81
N LEU A 8 9.32 3.05 6.20
CA LEU A 8 10.27 2.81 7.27
C LEU A 8 11.64 2.68 6.62
N ARG A 9 12.44 3.75 6.69
CA ARG A 9 13.76 3.78 6.05
C ARG A 9 14.76 2.98 6.88
N ALA A 10 15.67 2.28 6.23
CA ALA A 10 16.77 1.59 6.89
C ALA A 10 17.48 2.49 7.93
N GLY A 11 17.66 1.97 9.15
CA GLY A 11 18.26 2.69 10.26
C GLY A 11 17.32 3.64 11.01
N THR A 12 16.02 3.66 10.70
CA THR A 12 15.00 4.40 11.45
C THR A 12 14.04 3.45 12.15
N GLU A 13 13.53 3.87 13.31
CA GLU A 13 12.57 3.07 14.10
C GLU A 13 11.12 3.41 13.77
N ASN A 14 10.87 4.54 13.10
CA ASN A 14 9.54 5.07 12.87
C ASN A 14 9.24 5.23 11.38
N THR A 15 8.03 4.86 11.00
CA THR A 15 7.50 5.14 9.66
C THR A 15 7.35 6.64 9.45
N THR A 16 7.94 7.14 8.37
CA THR A 16 7.64 8.48 7.88
C THR A 16 6.41 8.39 7.00
N TRP A 17 5.28 8.94 7.46
CA TRP A 17 4.08 9.09 6.63
C TRP A 17 4.30 10.20 5.60
N THR A 18 4.18 9.88 4.32
CA THR A 18 4.58 10.79 3.23
C THR A 18 3.39 11.28 2.40
N ALA A 19 2.29 10.54 2.39
CA ALA A 19 1.06 10.95 1.73
C ALA A 19 -0.16 10.38 2.44
N SER A 20 -1.28 11.10 2.34
CA SER A 20 -2.56 10.71 2.88
C SER A 20 -3.69 11.34 2.09
N GLY A 21 -4.88 10.77 2.21
CA GLY A 21 -6.07 11.34 1.61
C GLY A 21 -7.34 10.63 2.06
N ALA A 22 -8.44 10.99 1.40
CA ALA A 22 -9.75 10.40 1.65
C ALA A 22 -10.50 10.15 0.33
N ALA A 23 -11.46 9.24 0.37
CA ALA A 23 -12.47 9.05 -0.67
C ALA A 23 -13.77 8.48 -0.05
N ASP A 24 -14.86 8.62 -0.80
CA ASP A 24 -16.21 8.23 -0.37
C ASP A 24 -16.51 6.75 -0.60
N ASP A 25 -15.76 6.08 -1.47
CA ASP A 25 -15.94 4.68 -1.82
C ASP A 25 -14.65 3.84 -1.69
N TRP A 26 -14.85 2.54 -1.43
CA TRP A 26 -13.75 1.60 -1.17
C TRP A 26 -12.81 1.45 -2.36
N SER A 27 -13.35 1.30 -3.56
CA SER A 27 -12.56 1.09 -4.77
C SER A 27 -11.64 2.28 -5.04
N THR A 28 -12.15 3.50 -4.87
CA THR A 28 -11.36 4.72 -5.04
C THR A 28 -10.31 4.89 -3.94
N VAL A 29 -10.66 4.66 -2.67
CA VAL A 29 -9.70 4.82 -1.56
C VAL A 29 -8.56 3.80 -1.69
N ARG A 30 -8.89 2.54 -2.02
CA ARG A 30 -7.93 1.45 -2.27
C ARG A 30 -7.00 1.76 -3.43
N ARG A 31 -7.55 2.17 -4.58
CA ARG A 31 -6.73 2.52 -5.75
C ARG A 31 -5.76 3.65 -5.42
N ARG A 32 -6.24 4.74 -4.80
CA ARG A 32 -5.39 5.89 -4.44
C ARG A 32 -4.26 5.50 -3.49
N ALA A 33 -4.57 4.65 -2.51
CA ALA A 33 -3.60 4.07 -1.59
C ALA A 33 -2.51 3.26 -2.31
N ILE A 34 -2.89 2.36 -3.21
CA ILE A 34 -1.97 1.51 -3.98
C ILE A 34 -1.11 2.36 -4.92
N ASP A 35 -1.71 3.31 -5.63
CA ASP A 35 -0.99 4.23 -6.51
C ASP A 35 0.05 5.04 -5.71
N ALA A 36 -0.33 5.53 -4.52
CA ALA A 36 0.55 6.31 -3.67
C ALA A 36 1.75 5.51 -3.12
N VAL A 37 1.54 4.24 -2.71
CA VAL A 37 2.66 3.40 -2.25
C VAL A 37 3.57 3.00 -3.41
N HIS A 38 3.00 2.77 -4.61
CA HIS A 38 3.79 2.52 -5.82
C HIS A 38 4.67 3.72 -6.15
N GLU A 39 4.10 4.92 -6.21
CA GLU A 39 4.85 6.15 -6.46
C GLU A 39 5.94 6.39 -5.41
N LEU A 40 5.64 6.15 -4.13
CA LEU A 40 6.60 6.28 -3.04
C LEU A 40 7.76 5.29 -3.22
N ALA A 41 7.46 4.04 -3.55
CA ALA A 41 8.47 3.00 -3.75
C ALA A 41 9.35 3.23 -4.98
N LEU A 42 8.83 3.86 -6.04
CA LEU A 42 9.62 4.30 -7.18
C LEU A 42 10.61 5.42 -6.80
N ARG A 43 10.28 6.27 -5.83
CA ARG A 43 11.13 7.39 -5.39
C ARG A 43 12.16 6.98 -4.33
N GLU A 44 11.74 6.20 -3.33
CA GLU A 44 12.56 5.81 -2.18
C GLU A 44 13.39 4.54 -2.43
N GLY A 45 13.01 3.74 -3.43
CA GLY A 45 13.74 2.55 -3.85
C GLY A 45 13.26 1.25 -3.20
N ARG A 46 13.55 0.12 -3.84
CA ARG A 46 12.84 -1.15 -3.61
C ARG A 46 13.21 -1.91 -2.33
N ARG A 47 14.24 -1.46 -1.61
CA ARG A 47 14.80 -2.17 -0.43
C ARG A 47 14.34 -1.58 0.91
N GLN A 48 13.19 -0.93 0.91
CA GLN A 48 12.60 -0.35 2.11
C GLN A 48 11.28 -1.05 2.43
N GLU A 49 10.90 -1.00 3.70
CA GLU A 49 9.56 -1.39 4.12
C GLU A 49 8.61 -0.22 3.91
N TYR A 50 7.51 -0.48 3.21
CA TYR A 50 6.45 0.49 3.00
C TYR A 50 5.25 0.11 3.85
N ARG A 51 4.60 1.12 4.42
CA ARG A 51 3.36 0.97 5.18
C ARG A 51 2.24 1.65 4.43
N LEU A 52 1.12 0.96 4.35
CA LEU A 52 -0.13 1.48 3.83
C LEU A 52 -1.20 1.25 4.89
N GLU A 53 -1.99 2.28 5.16
CA GLU A 53 -3.22 2.13 5.94
C GLU A 53 -4.39 2.61 5.10
N VAL A 54 -5.45 1.82 5.05
CA VAL A 54 -6.74 2.18 4.46
C VAL A 54 -7.82 1.88 5.48
N ASP A 55 -8.39 2.95 6.03
CA ASP A 55 -9.37 2.90 7.10
C ASP A 55 -8.84 2.13 8.34
N ASP A 56 -9.37 0.95 8.65
CA ASP A 56 -8.94 0.09 9.76
C ASP A 56 -7.92 -1.01 9.34
N ILE A 57 -7.55 -1.09 8.06
CA ILE A 57 -6.65 -2.11 7.53
C ILE A 57 -5.23 -1.54 7.38
N GLU A 58 -4.29 -2.13 8.10
CA GLU A 58 -2.85 -1.89 7.95
C GLU A 58 -2.21 -2.95 7.04
N VAL A 59 -1.37 -2.51 6.12
CA VAL A 59 -0.61 -3.35 5.19
C VAL A 59 0.87 -2.99 5.23
N ILE A 60 1.70 -4.02 5.30
CA ILE A 60 3.15 -3.91 5.14
C ILE A 60 3.48 -4.41 3.73
N ALA A 61 4.14 -3.56 2.94
CA ALA A 61 4.57 -3.90 1.59
C ALA A 61 6.09 -3.90 1.49
N TRP A 62 6.62 -5.00 0.95
CA TRP A 62 8.02 -5.17 0.57
C TRP A 62 8.07 -5.36 -0.95
N PRO A 63 8.32 -4.28 -1.72
CA PRO A 63 8.20 -4.34 -3.17
C PRO A 63 9.20 -5.32 -3.78
N GLY A 64 8.68 -6.29 -4.51
CA GLY A 64 9.49 -7.19 -5.34
C GLY A 64 9.91 -6.54 -6.66
N LEU A 65 10.64 -7.30 -7.47
CA LEU A 65 10.72 -7.04 -8.89
C LEU A 65 9.48 -7.65 -9.55
N ASP A 66 8.79 -6.86 -10.35
CA ASP A 66 7.86 -7.42 -11.32
C ASP A 66 8.69 -8.05 -12.44
N ASP A 67 8.74 -9.39 -12.46
CA ASP A 67 9.53 -10.14 -13.45
C ASP A 67 8.93 -10.04 -14.86
N ASP A 68 7.63 -9.74 -14.98
CA ASP A 68 6.91 -9.57 -16.25
C ASP A 68 7.04 -8.14 -16.80
N ARG A 69 7.35 -7.16 -15.95
CA ARG A 69 7.53 -5.75 -16.35
C ARG A 69 8.89 -5.21 -15.91
N PRO A 70 9.84 -5.00 -16.84
CA PRO A 70 11.14 -4.40 -16.52
C PRO A 70 10.98 -3.04 -15.81
N GLY A 71 11.35 -3.01 -14.53
CA GLY A 71 11.27 -1.83 -13.69
C GLY A 71 9.94 -1.64 -12.95
N GLY A 72 8.97 -2.52 -13.17
CA GLY A 72 7.75 -2.63 -12.39
C GLY A 72 8.03 -3.08 -10.96
N LEU A 73 7.22 -2.60 -10.04
CA LEU A 73 7.22 -3.06 -8.66
C LEU A 73 6.10 -4.09 -8.51
N ASP A 74 6.46 -5.26 -8.00
CA ASP A 74 5.45 -6.21 -7.57
C ASP A 74 4.97 -5.84 -6.16
N LEU A 75 3.67 -5.55 -6.08
CA LEU A 75 2.95 -5.28 -4.83
C LEU A 75 1.83 -6.30 -4.64
N SER A 76 1.94 -7.49 -5.25
CA SER A 76 0.91 -8.53 -5.23
C SER A 76 0.42 -8.87 -3.81
N GLY A 77 1.31 -8.89 -2.81
CA GLY A 77 0.95 -9.12 -1.41
C GLY A 77 0.02 -8.04 -0.79
N VAL A 78 -0.10 -6.85 -1.40
CA VAL A 78 -1.09 -5.83 -0.99
C VAL A 78 -2.50 -6.25 -1.39
N ASP A 79 -2.67 -6.93 -2.53
CA ASP A 79 -3.98 -7.38 -2.99
C ASP A 79 -4.58 -8.47 -2.08
N ASP A 80 -3.74 -9.28 -1.42
CA ASP A 80 -4.16 -10.31 -0.46
C ASP A 80 -4.67 -9.72 0.86
N VAL A 81 -4.09 -8.60 1.32
CA VAL A 81 -4.47 -7.97 2.60
C VAL A 81 -5.55 -6.91 2.39
N LEU A 82 -5.48 -6.17 1.29
CA LEU A 82 -6.43 -5.11 0.97
C LEU A 82 -7.42 -5.62 -0.09
N PRO A 83 -8.59 -6.15 0.31
CA PRO A 83 -9.48 -6.83 -0.60
C PRO A 83 -9.96 -5.90 -1.72
N ARG A 84 -10.14 -6.44 -2.94
CA ARG A 84 -10.67 -5.66 -4.07
C ARG A 84 -12.09 -5.17 -3.83
N ASP A 85 -12.88 -5.92 -3.06
CA ASP A 85 -14.22 -5.55 -2.60
C ASP A 85 -14.32 -5.69 -1.08
N ARG A 86 -14.70 -4.61 -0.38
CA ARG A 86 -14.79 -4.58 1.10
C ARG A 86 -15.98 -5.37 1.64
N THR A 87 -17.03 -5.53 0.85
CA THR A 87 -18.24 -6.24 1.26
C THR A 87 -17.98 -7.75 1.35
N ALA A 88 -17.08 -8.28 0.52
CA ALA A 88 -16.70 -9.69 0.51
C ALA A 88 -15.89 -10.12 1.76
N ALA A 89 -15.12 -9.21 2.37
CA ALA A 89 -14.29 -9.51 3.54
C ALA A 89 -15.12 -9.69 4.84
N ALA A 90 -16.34 -9.15 4.90
CA ALA A 90 -17.23 -9.30 6.06
C ALA A 90 -17.95 -10.67 6.11
N ALA A 91 -17.84 -11.48 5.05
CA ALA A 91 -18.61 -12.71 4.89
C ALA A 91 -17.90 -13.99 5.38
N THR A 92 -16.77 -13.88 6.08
CA THR A 92 -16.04 -15.04 6.61
C THR A 92 -15.91 -14.94 8.13
N TRP A 93 -16.96 -15.37 8.83
CA TRP A 93 -16.96 -15.71 10.26
C TRP A 93 -17.63 -17.07 10.43
#